data_AF-A0ABC8RDZ8-F1
#
_entry.id   AF-A0ABC8RDZ8-F1
#
_cell.length_a   1.000
_cell.length_b   1.000
_cell.length_c   1.000
_cell.angle_alpha   90.00
_cell.angle_beta   90.00
_cell.angle_gamma   90.00
#
_symmetry.space_group_name_H-M   'P 1'
#
loop_
_entity.id
_entity.type
_entity.pdbx_description
1 polymer ?
#
loop_
_entity_poly.entity_id
_entity_poly.type
_entity_poly.pdbx_seq_one_letter_code
_entity_poly.pdbx_strand_id
1 'polypeptide(L)'
;MPENCAAGNTEILVNGRELHQKDLDLLAGRGLPITKHRSYLIEFSGRVLDERTGEELDSLGKLAPTVERVKHGFGMKVPSLVA
;
A
#
# COMPACT_ATOMS: atom_id res chain seq x y z
N MET A 1 16.34 5.13 11.46
CA MET A 1 15.36 5.42 10.40
C MET A 1 14.81 6.80 10.69
N PRO A 2 14.69 7.73 9.71
CA PRO A 2 14.16 9.06 9.99
C PRO A 2 12.70 8.91 10.38
N GLU A 3 12.37 9.42 11.56
CA GLU A 3 11.10 9.32 12.27
C GLU A 3 9.88 9.97 11.58
N ASN A 4 10.00 10.40 10.32
CA ASN A 4 8.93 11.15 9.66
C ASN A 4 8.95 11.13 8.12
N CYS A 5 9.49 10.09 7.48
CA CYS A 5 9.57 10.03 6.01
C CYS A 5 8.21 9.91 5.29
N ALA A 6 7.10 9.69 5.99
CA ALA A 6 5.78 9.49 5.36
C ALA A 6 4.75 10.59 5.67
N ALA A 7 4.98 11.47 6.65
CA ALA A 7 3.97 12.42 7.15
C ALA A 7 2.59 11.76 7.36
N GLY A 8 2.58 10.50 7.77
CA GLY A 8 1.36 9.79 8.11
C GLY A 8 0.76 10.39 9.38
N ASN A 9 -0.56 10.35 9.49
CA ASN A 9 -1.28 10.76 10.70
C ASN A 9 -2.42 9.77 10.96
N THR A 10 -2.23 8.52 10.53
CA THR A 10 -3.24 7.47 10.59
C THR A 10 -2.94 6.45 11.66
N GLU A 11 -1.71 6.42 12.19
CA GLU A 11 -1.26 5.44 13.19
C GLU A 11 -1.37 3.99 12.66
N ILE A 12 -1.41 3.82 11.33
CA ILE A 12 -1.50 2.54 10.62
C ILE A 12 -0.24 2.38 9.79
N LEU A 13 0.48 1.28 10.03
CA LEU A 13 1.69 0.95 9.30
C LEU A 13 1.39 -0.13 8.27
N VAL A 14 1.92 0.05 7.06
CA VAL A 14 1.93 -0.94 5.99
C VAL A 14 3.36 -1.16 5.54
N ASN A 15 3.83 -2.41 5.60
CA ASN A 15 5.20 -2.79 5.21
C ASN A 15 6.27 -1.89 5.86
N GLY A 16 6.08 -1.57 7.15
CA GLY A 16 7.00 -0.72 7.92
C GLY A 16 6.93 0.79 7.60
N ARG A 17 5.92 1.25 6.85
CA ARG A 17 5.68 2.67 6.55
C ARG A 17 4.31 3.10 7.04
N GLU A 18 4.23 4.23 7.72
CA GLU A 18 2.93 4.79 8.09
C GLU A 18 2.18 5.31 6.85
N LEU A 19 0.89 5.00 6.76
CA LEU A 19 0.04 5.46 5.66
C LEU A 19 -0.37 6.92 5.83
N HIS A 20 -0.38 7.65 4.72
CA HIS A 20 -1.06 8.93 4.62
C HIS A 20 -2.59 8.71 4.47
N GLN A 21 -3.40 9.68 4.89
CA GLN A 21 -4.87 9.55 4.90
C GLN A 21 -5.47 9.17 3.54
N LYS A 22 -4.92 9.70 2.44
CA LYS A 22 -5.36 9.38 1.06
C LYS A 22 -5.08 7.93 0.67
N ASP A 23 -3.91 7.43 1.02
CA ASP A 23 -3.53 6.05 0.71
C ASP A 23 -4.30 5.07 1.60
N LEU A 24 -4.55 5.45 2.86
CA LEU A 24 -5.44 4.70 3.74
C LEU A 24 -6.84 4.60 3.17
N ASP A 25 -7.43 5.70 2.68
CA ASP A 25 -8.76 5.70 2.07
C ASP A 25 -8.83 4.77 0.84
N LEU A 26 -7.79 4.82 -0.01
CA LEU A 26 -7.69 3.95 -1.18
C LEU A 26 -7.62 2.47 -0.81
N LEU A 27 -6.83 2.11 0.20
CA LEU A 27 -6.69 0.73 0.66
C LEU A 27 -7.91 0.26 1.45
N ALA A 28 -8.52 1.14 2.25
CA ALA A 28 -9.75 0.88 2.98
C ALA A 28 -10.92 0.58 2.04
N GLY A 29 -11.04 1.35 0.94
CA GLY A 29 -12.01 1.07 -0.12
C GLY A 29 -11.80 -0.28 -0.83
N ARG A 30 -10.62 -0.90 -0.67
CA ARG A 30 -10.31 -2.25 -1.18
C ARG A 30 -10.43 -3.35 -0.12
N GLY A 31 -10.72 -3.00 1.14
CA GLY A 31 -10.90 -3.96 2.23
C GLY A 31 -9.84 -3.90 3.33
N LEU A 32 -8.91 -2.94 3.31
CA LEU A 32 -7.92 -2.80 4.39
C LEU A 32 -8.62 -2.32 5.68
N PRO A 33 -8.46 -3.01 6.82
CA PRO A 33 -9.06 -2.56 8.07
C PRO A 33 -8.39 -1.26 8.54
N ILE A 34 -9.20 -0.24 8.84
CA ILE A 34 -8.75 1.08 9.33
C ILE A 34 -8.49 1.11 10.84
N THR A 35 -8.08 -0.01 11.42
CA THR A 35 -7.87 -0.09 12.87
C THR A 35 -6.59 0.65 13.24
N LYS A 36 -6.68 1.68 14.09
CA LYS A 36 -5.54 2.45 14.58
C LYS A 36 -4.54 1.59 15.37
N HIS A 37 -3.28 2.00 15.40
CA HIS A 37 -2.16 1.31 16.05
C HIS A 37 -1.98 -0.14 15.58
N ARG A 38 -2.19 -0.36 14.29
CA ARG A 38 -2.10 -1.68 13.67
C ARG A 38 -1.13 -1.64 12.50
N SER A 39 -0.38 -2.73 12.38
CA SER A 39 0.63 -2.91 11.35
C SER A 39 0.19 -4.05 10.44
N TYR A 40 0.20 -3.81 9.14
CA TYR A 40 -0.15 -4.78 8.12
C TYR A 40 1.03 -5.03 7.19
N LEU A 41 1.24 -6.28 6.83
CA LEU A 41 2.17 -6.69 5.80
C LEU A 41 1.37 -6.97 4.53
N ILE A 42 1.65 -6.26 3.45
CA ILE A 42 0.90 -6.41 2.20
C ILE A 42 1.85 -6.89 1.10
N GLU A 43 1.55 -8.04 0.52
CA GLU A 43 2.29 -8.58 -0.61
C GLU A 43 1.84 -7.97 -1.94
N PHE A 44 2.71 -8.05 -2.95
CA PHE A 44 2.43 -7.59 -4.31
C PHE A 44 1.20 -8.26 -4.95
N SER A 45 0.83 -9.45 -4.48
CA SER A 45 -0.38 -10.17 -4.86
C SER A 45 -1.68 -9.50 -4.37
N GLY A 46 -1.58 -8.60 -3.39
CA GLY A 46 -2.71 -8.03 -2.68
C GLY A 46 -3.08 -8.76 -1.38
N ARG A 47 -2.34 -9.81 -0.99
CA ARG A 47 -2.52 -10.46 0.31
C ARG A 47 -2.15 -9.52 1.43
N VAL A 48 -2.97 -9.50 2.48
CA VAL A 48 -2.76 -8.68 3.67
C VAL A 48 -2.57 -9.61 4.86
N LEU A 49 -1.52 -9.37 5.64
CA LEU A 49 -1.27 -10.05 6.90
C LEU A 49 -1.28 -9.01 8.02
N ASP A 50 -1.89 -9.33 9.14
CA ASP A 50 -1.75 -8.54 10.36
C ASP A 50 -0.42 -8.90 11.04
N GLU A 51 0.48 -7.93 11.17
CA GLU A 51 1.84 -8.15 11.69
C GLU A 51 1.84 -8.51 13.19
N ARG A 52 0.79 -8.11 13.93
CA ARG A 52 0.67 -8.37 15.37
C ARG A 52 0.17 -9.78 15.68
N THR A 53 -0.79 -10.27 14.90
CA THR A 53 -1.48 -11.55 15.13
C THR A 53 -1.03 -12.65 14.19
N GLY A 54 -0.43 -12.30 13.05
CA GLY A 54 -0.08 -13.23 11.97
C GLY A 54 -1.29 -13.70 11.15
N GLU A 55 -2.47 -13.11 11.36
CA GLU A 55 -3.68 -13.49 10.65
C GLU A 55 -3.68 -12.93 9.21
N GLU A 56 -3.98 -13.79 8.23
CA GLU A 56 -4.21 -13.37 6.85
C GLU A 56 -5.61 -12.74 6.75
N LEU A 57 -5.67 -11.50 6.30
CA LEU A 57 -6.87 -10.72 6.07
C LEU A 57 -7.31 -10.83 4.61
N ASP A 58 -8.52 -10.34 4.34
CA ASP A 58 -9.09 -10.32 3.00
C ASP A 58 -8.17 -9.58 2.01
N SER A 59 -8.00 -10.16 0.82
CA SER A 59 -7.03 -9.68 -0.16
C SER A 59 -7.54 -8.40 -0.83
N LEU A 60 -6.71 -7.36 -0.89
CA LEU A 60 -7.01 -6.06 -1.53
C LEU A 60 -7.11 -6.12 -3.06
N GLY A 61 -7.04 -7.33 -3.63
CA GLY A 61 -6.81 -7.58 -5.04
C GLY A 61 -5.45 -7.05 -5.51
N LYS A 62 -5.20 -7.16 -6.81
CA LYS A 62 -3.95 -6.64 -7.41
C LYS A 62 -3.82 -5.15 -7.08
N LEU A 63 -2.74 -4.78 -6.38
CA LEU A 63 -2.55 -3.40 -5.93
C LEU A 63 -2.36 -2.42 -7.09
N ALA A 64 -1.83 -2.89 -8.22
CA ALA A 64 -1.48 -2.10 -9.38
C ALA A 64 -2.12 -2.61 -10.69
N PRO A 65 -3.46 -2.67 -10.79
CA PRO A 65 -4.15 -3.28 -11.93
C PRO A 65 -4.02 -2.45 -13.22
N THR A 66 -3.83 -1.14 -13.08
CA THR A 66 -3.52 -0.24 -14.19
C THR A 66 -2.15 -0.52 -14.78
N VAL A 67 -1.16 -0.93 -13.98
CA VAL A 67 0.20 -1.22 -14.48
C VAL A 67 0.19 -2.38 -15.47
N GLU A 68 -0.61 -3.42 -15.24
CA GLU A 68 -0.80 -4.49 -16.24
C GLU A 68 -1.57 -3.99 -17.47
N ARG A 69 -2.63 -3.20 -17.28
CA ARG A 69 -3.49 -2.76 -18.40
C ARG A 69 -2.80 -1.79 -19.34
N VAL A 70 -2.04 -0.84 -18.82
CA VAL A 70 -1.33 0.15 -19.64
C VAL A 70 0.13 -0.18 -19.83
N LYS A 71 0.75 -1.13 -19.09
CA LYS A 71 2.22 -1.33 -19.01
C LYS A 71 2.97 -0.08 -18.51
N HIS A 72 2.29 0.81 -17.78
CA HIS A 72 2.87 2.05 -17.24
C HIS A 72 2.55 2.17 -15.74
N GLY A 73 3.58 2.37 -14.92
CA GLY A 73 3.47 2.63 -13.48
C GLY A 73 3.04 4.05 -13.17
N PHE A 74 2.27 4.24 -12.09
CA PHE A 74 2.01 5.58 -11.57
C PHE A 74 3.34 6.22 -11.13
N GLY A 75 3.72 7.36 -11.71
CA GLY A 75 4.97 8.06 -11.41
C GLY A 75 6.21 7.56 -12.18
N MET A 76 6.10 6.58 -13.07
CA MET A 76 7.20 6.19 -13.93
C MET A 76 7.35 7.18 -15.10
N LYS A 77 8.53 7.79 -15.21
CA LYS A 77 8.90 8.61 -16.38
C LYS A 77 8.92 7.70 -17.61
N VAL A 78 8.20 8.08 -18.67
CA VAL A 78 8.22 7.35 -19.94
C VAL A 78 9.68 7.27 -20.41
N PRO A 79 10.24 6.07 -20.65
CA PRO A 79 11.56 5.98 -21.22
C PRO A 79 11.51 6.62 -22.60
N SER A 80 12.20 7.75 -22.77
CA SER A 80 12.39 8.35 -24.08
C SER A 80 13.18 7.35 -24.92
N LEU A 81 12.56 6.83 -25.98
CA LEU A 81 13.32 6.12 -27.00
C LEU A 81 14.36 7.10 -27.54
N VAL A 82 15.64 6.85 -27.23
CA VAL A 82 16.73 7.53 -27.91
C VAL A 82 16.74 6.97 -29.33
N ALA A 83 16.39 7.81 -30.29
CA ALA A 83 16.44 7.53 -31.72
C ALA A 83 17.89 7.45 -32.21
#